data_AF-A0A0F9RFQ9-F1
#
_entry.id   AF-A0A0F9RFQ9-F1
#
_cell.length_a   1.000
_cell.length_b   1.000
_cell.length_c   1.000
_cell.angle_alpha   90.00
_cell.angle_beta   90.00
_cell.angle_gamma   90.00
#
_symmetry.space_group_name_H-M   'P 1'
#
loop_
_entity.id
_entity.type
_entity.pdbx_description
1 polymer ?
#
loop_
_entity_poly.entity_id
_entity_poly.type
_entity_poly.pdbx_seq_one_letter_code
_entity_poly.pdbx_strand_id
1 'polypeptide(L)'
;MVRPNDPVICGVYSIRCTITGHQYIGSSKHIWRRFADHRGALRAGKGHNKVLQFAWDVFGEAYFIFTILEECPEVALSEVERKYLQGELLFNILKDVENKFAFGEK
;
A
#
# COMPACT_ATOMS: atom_id res chain seq x y z
N MET A 1 -8.90 -3.29 14.50
CA MET A 1 -8.84 -2.50 15.75
C MET A 1 -7.38 -2.30 16.07
N VAL A 2 -6.91 -1.04 16.14
CA VAL A 2 -5.58 -0.70 16.67
C VAL A 2 -5.73 -0.61 18.18
N ARG A 3 -4.88 -1.30 18.94
CA ARG A 3 -4.90 -1.28 20.40
C ARG A 3 -4.11 -0.06 20.92
N PRO A 4 -4.43 0.47 22.11
CA PRO A 4 -3.75 1.65 22.67
C PRO A 4 -2.23 1.50 22.82
N ASN A 5 -1.72 0.27 22.90
CA ASN A 5 -0.30 -0.05 23.04
C ASN A 5 0.34 -0.62 21.77
N ASP A 6 -0.33 -0.57 20.62
CA ASP A 6 0.32 -0.99 19.37
C ASP A 6 1.48 -0.03 19.07
N PRO A 7 2.70 -0.54 18.81
CA PRO A 7 3.85 0.31 18.55
C PRO A 7 3.58 1.20 17.35
N VAL A 8 3.92 2.47 17.47
CA VAL A 8 3.89 3.40 16.34
C VAL A 8 5.02 3.02 15.40
N ILE A 9 4.68 2.29 14.33
CA ILE A 9 5.62 1.91 13.29
C ILE A 9 5.49 2.89 12.13
N CYS A 10 6.62 3.55 11.82
CA CYS A 10 6.81 4.35 10.63
C CYS A 10 7.61 3.53 9.60
N GLY A 11 7.17 3.49 8.36
CA GLY A 11 7.85 2.71 7.33
C GLY A 11 7.01 2.45 6.08
N VAL A 12 7.47 1.48 5.31
CA VAL A 12 6.88 1.02 4.05
C VAL A 12 6.24 -0.35 4.23
N TYR A 13 5.10 -0.56 3.59
CA TYR A 13 4.31 -1.78 3.68
C TYR A 13 3.83 -2.25 2.31
N SER A 14 3.39 -3.51 2.26
CA SER A 14 2.71 -4.11 1.13
C SER A 14 1.34 -4.69 1.48
N ILE A 15 0.43 -4.67 0.51
CA ILE A 15 -0.83 -5.42 0.52
C ILE A 15 -0.79 -6.34 -0.70
N ARG A 16 -0.50 -7.62 -0.51
CA ARG A 16 -0.24 -8.58 -1.58
C ARG A 16 -1.39 -9.55 -1.75
N CYS A 17 -1.86 -9.73 -2.99
CA CYS A 17 -2.76 -10.81 -3.36
C CYS A 17 -1.95 -12.10 -3.54
N THR A 18 -2.27 -13.14 -2.77
CA THR A 18 -1.55 -14.43 -2.83
C THR A 18 -1.87 -15.23 -4.09
N ILE A 19 -3.01 -14.96 -4.73
CA ILE A 19 -3.42 -15.63 -5.97
C ILE A 19 -2.63 -15.11 -7.18
N THR A 20 -2.54 -13.79 -7.34
CA THR A 20 -1.89 -13.17 -8.51
C THR A 20 -0.45 -12.76 -8.27
N GLY A 21 0.01 -12.76 -7.02
CA GLY A 21 1.32 -12.25 -6.64
C GLY A 21 1.44 -10.72 -6.65
N HIS A 22 0.44 -9.99 -7.17
CA HIS A 22 0.46 -8.53 -7.25
C HIS A 22 0.32 -7.88 -5.89
N GLN A 23 0.96 -6.72 -5.71
CA GLN A 23 1.00 -6.02 -4.44
C GLN A 23 0.80 -4.52 -4.57
N TYR A 24 0.12 -3.93 -3.59
CA TYR A 24 0.09 -2.49 -3.40
C TYR A 24 1.19 -2.11 -2.42
N ILE A 25 2.02 -1.12 -2.77
CA ILE A 25 3.07 -0.57 -1.92
C ILE A 25 2.64 0.80 -1.42
N GLY A 26 2.82 1.04 -0.13
CA GLY A 26 2.59 2.36 0.45
C GLY A 26 3.51 2.61 1.63
N SER A 27 3.65 3.88 1.99
CA SER A 27 4.37 4.34 3.17
C SER A 27 3.40 4.93 4.19
N SER A 28 3.77 4.92 5.47
CA SER A 28 3.01 5.58 6.54
C SER A 28 3.86 5.85 7.77
N LYS A 29 3.52 6.92 8.49
CA LYS A 29 4.01 7.20 9.84
C LYS A 29 3.40 6.28 10.92
N HIS A 30 2.27 5.63 10.59
CA HIS A 30 1.50 4.77 11.49
C HIS A 30 0.93 3.56 10.72
N ILE A 31 1.78 2.57 10.43
CA ILE A 31 1.41 1.46 9.54
C ILE A 31 0.19 0.68 10.06
N TRP A 32 0.08 0.39 11.36
CA TRP A 32 -1.06 -0.36 11.89
C TRP A 32 -2.40 0.36 11.70
N ARG A 33 -2.41 1.69 11.90
CA ARG A 33 -3.58 2.52 11.61
C ARG A 33 -3.90 2.49 10.12
N ARG A 34 -2.87 2.63 9.29
CA ARG A 34 -3.03 2.59 7.83
C ARG A 34 -3.55 1.24 7.32
N PHE A 35 -3.15 0.13 7.93
CA PHE A 35 -3.68 -1.21 7.64
C PHE A 35 -5.17 -1.32 8.00
N ALA A 36 -5.56 -0.82 9.17
CA ALA A 36 -6.96 -0.81 9.58
C ALA A 36 -7.81 0.03 8.61
N ASP A 37 -7.32 1.20 8.22
CA ASP A 37 -8.01 2.10 7.28
C ASP A 37 -8.16 1.45 5.90
N HIS A 38 -7.08 0.87 5.33
CA HIS A 38 -7.15 0.17 4.05
C HIS A 38 -8.13 -1.01 4.10
N ARG A 39 -8.04 -1.86 5.12
CA ARG A 39 -8.93 -3.02 5.25
C ARG A 39 -10.38 -2.59 5.40
N GLY A 40 -10.67 -1.58 6.21
CA GLY A 40 -12.01 -1.02 6.36
C GLY A 40 -12.56 -0.45 5.06
N ALA A 41 -11.76 0.35 4.35
CA ALA A 41 -12.13 0.92 3.06
C ALA A 41 -12.39 -0.16 1.99
N LEU A 42 -11.52 -1.18 1.91
CA LEU A 42 -11.65 -2.28 0.94
C LEU A 42 -12.90 -3.11 1.19
N ARG A 43 -13.18 -3.48 2.45
CA ARG A 43 -14.43 -4.16 2.84
C ARG A 43 -15.69 -3.36 2.50
N ALA A 44 -15.59 -2.03 2.56
CA ALA A 44 -16.71 -1.13 2.27
C ALA A 44 -16.85 -0.77 0.77
N GLY A 45 -16.01 -1.31 -0.12
CA GLY A 45 -16.00 -0.92 -1.54
C GLY A 45 -15.49 0.50 -1.80
N LYS A 46 -14.81 1.11 -0.82
CA LYS A 46 -14.37 2.52 -0.81
C LYS A 46 -12.85 2.66 -0.85
N GLY A 47 -12.13 1.62 -1.27
CA GLY A 47 -10.69 1.64 -1.47
C GLY A 47 -10.27 2.78 -2.40
N HIS A 48 -9.25 3.52 -1.98
CA HIS A 48 -8.69 4.63 -2.76
C HIS A 48 -8.07 4.13 -4.07
N ASN A 49 -7.34 3.01 -4.02
CA ASN A 49 -6.79 2.38 -5.21
C ASN A 49 -7.85 1.47 -5.84
N LYS A 50 -8.34 1.86 -7.03
CA LYS A 50 -9.40 1.14 -7.75
C LYS A 50 -8.96 -0.23 -8.26
N VAL A 51 -7.68 -0.40 -8.63
CA VAL A 51 -7.14 -1.70 -9.05
C VAL A 51 -7.08 -2.66 -7.88
N LEU A 52 -6.58 -2.20 -6.73
CA LEU A 52 -6.57 -2.99 -5.50
C LEU A 52 -8.00 -3.32 -5.03
N GLN A 53 -8.93 -2.36 -5.09
CA GLN A 53 -10.33 -2.60 -4.75
C GLN A 53 -10.94 -3.67 -5.65
N PHE A 54 -10.76 -3.56 -6.97
CA PHE A 54 -11.26 -4.53 -7.92
C PHE A 54 -10.70 -5.94 -7.64
N ALA A 55 -9.40 -6.06 -7.43
CA ALA A 55 -8.78 -7.34 -7.08
C ALA A 55 -9.30 -7.89 -5.73
N TRP A 56 -9.51 -7.01 -4.75
CA TRP A 56 -10.10 -7.37 -3.46
C TRP A 56 -11.52 -7.92 -3.62
N ASP A 57 -12.34 -7.29 -4.45
CA ASP A 57 -13.72 -7.72 -4.70
C ASP A 57 -13.77 -9.04 -5.48
N VAL A 58 -12.83 -9.26 -6.41
CA VAL A 58 -12.74 -10.50 -7.21
C VAL A 58 -12.27 -11.70 -6.40
N PHE A 59 -11.17 -11.55 -5.65
CA PHE A 59 -10.56 -12.69 -4.95
C PHE A 59 -11.05 -12.84 -3.51
N GLY A 60 -11.43 -11.74 -2.86
CA GLY A 60 -11.84 -11.72 -1.46
C GLY A 60 -10.68 -11.55 -0.49
N GLU A 61 -11.01 -11.01 0.69
CA GLU A 61 -10.04 -10.63 1.74
C GLU A 61 -9.07 -11.74 2.16
N ALA A 62 -9.54 -12.99 2.18
CA ALA A 62 -8.75 -14.13 2.66
C ALA A 62 -7.44 -14.34 1.87
N TYR A 63 -7.36 -13.82 0.65
CA TYR A 63 -6.19 -13.92 -0.23
C TYR A 63 -5.30 -12.67 -0.21
N PHE A 64 -5.50 -11.76 0.73
CA PHE A 64 -4.68 -10.55 0.87
C PHE A 64 -3.88 -10.54 2.17
N ILE A 65 -2.56 -10.40 2.02
CA ILE A 65 -1.61 -10.32 3.14
C ILE A 65 -1.09 -8.90 3.25
N PHE A 66 -1.16 -8.35 4.47
CA PHE A 66 -0.60 -7.05 4.83
C PHE A 66 0.75 -7.27 5.51
N THR A 67 1.82 -6.73 4.94
CA THR A 67 3.20 -6.98 5.42
C THR A 67 3.94 -5.66 5.59
N ILE A 68 4.69 -5.50 6.68
CA ILE A 68 5.66 -4.41 6.84
C ILE A 68 6.91 -4.82 6.06
N LEU A 69 7.33 -4.00 5.10
CA LEU A 69 8.52 -4.27 4.30
C LEU A 69 9.78 -3.71 4.96
N GLU A 70 9.71 -2.47 5.44
CA GLU A 70 10.85 -1.78 6.02
C GLU A 70 10.37 -0.71 7.00
N GLU A 71 10.88 -0.72 8.24
CA GLU A 71 10.69 0.36 9.20
C GLU A 71 11.74 1.44 8.94
N CYS A 72 11.31 2.70 8.86
CA CYS A 72 12.23 3.81 8.61
C CYS A 72 11.73 5.12 9.23
N PRO A 73 12.63 6.07 9.51
CA PRO A 73 12.24 7.43 9.90
C PRO A 73 11.36 8.08 8.83
N GLU A 74 10.54 9.05 9.25
CA GLU A 74 9.64 9.78 8.35
C GLU A 74 10.37 10.40 7.16
N VAL A 75 11.55 10.97 7.40
CA VAL A 75 12.38 11.63 6.38
C VAL A 75 12.83 10.70 5.26
N ALA A 76 12.84 9.39 5.50
CA ALA A 76 13.28 8.37 4.54
C ALA A 76 12.11 7.71 3.79
N LEU A 77 10.85 7.96 4.17
CA LEU A 77 9.69 7.22 3.64
C LEU A 77 9.61 7.26 2.12
N SER A 78 9.80 8.43 1.51
CA SER A 78 9.69 8.59 0.06
C SER A 78 10.78 7.81 -0.70
N GLU A 79 12.01 7.80 -0.18
CA GLU A 79 13.12 7.09 -0.79
C GLU A 79 12.93 5.58 -0.67
N VAL A 80 12.57 5.10 0.53
CA VAL A 80 12.32 3.69 0.80
C VAL A 80 11.11 3.20 -0.01
N GLU A 81 10.02 3.98 -0.11
CA GLU A 81 8.85 3.60 -0.92
C GLU A 81 9.25 3.41 -2.39
N ARG A 82 10.04 4.35 -2.93
CA ARG A 82 10.51 4.28 -4.33
C ARG A 82 11.37 3.05 -4.61
N LYS A 83 12.19 2.61 -3.65
CA LYS A 83 12.98 1.36 -3.76
C LYS A 83 12.07 0.15 -4.02
N TYR A 84 10.90 0.08 -3.38
CA TYR A 84 9.96 -1.04 -3.53
C TYR A 84 8.98 -0.88 -4.72
N LEU A 85 8.90 0.31 -5.32
CA LEU A 85 8.09 0.58 -6.52
C LEU A 85 8.78 0.17 -7.84
N GLN A 86 9.96 -0.43 -7.80
CA GLN A 86 10.69 -0.88 -9.00
C GLN A 86 10.25 -2.28 -9.50
N GLY A 87 9.26 -2.92 -8.86
CA GLY A 87 8.81 -4.28 -9.19
C GLY A 87 7.73 -4.33 -10.30
N GLU A 88 7.64 -5.46 -10.99
CA GLU A 88 6.71 -5.66 -12.13
C GLU A 88 5.26 -5.96 -11.72
N LEU A 89 5.00 -6.35 -10.47
CA LEU A 89 3.70 -6.83 -10.00
C LEU A 89 3.02 -5.85 -9.02
N LEU A 90 2.82 -4.61 -9.47
CA LEU A 90 2.32 -3.53 -8.61
C LEU A 90 0.87 -3.16 -8.94
N PHE A 91 0.01 -3.06 -7.92
CA PHE A 91 -1.30 -2.41 -8.04
C PHE A 91 -1.19 -0.87 -8.08
N ASN A 92 0.01 -0.32 -7.89
CA ASN A 92 0.29 1.12 -7.84
C ASN A 92 0.22 1.84 -9.20
N ILE A 93 -0.24 1.16 -10.27
CA ILE A 93 -0.23 1.61 -11.68
C ILE A 93 -0.84 3.01 -11.91
N LEU A 94 -1.64 3.55 -10.98
CA LEU A 94 -2.16 4.93 -11.03
C LEU A 94 -1.29 6.00 -10.34
N LYS A 95 -0.46 5.64 -9.35
CA LYS A 95 0.47 6.60 -8.69
C LYS A 95 1.62 7.00 -9.63
N ASP A 96 2.09 6.07 -10.45
CA ASP A 96 3.18 6.34 -11.40
C ASP A 96 2.74 7.24 -12.55
N VAL A 97 1.44 7.27 -12.88
CA VAL A 97 0.89 8.15 -13.91
C VAL A 97 0.91 9.61 -13.43
N GLU A 98 0.50 9.88 -12.19
CA GLU A 98 0.60 11.23 -11.61
C GLU A 98 2.05 11.71 -11.50
N ASN A 99 3.01 10.84 -11.15
CA ASN A 99 4.42 11.19 -11.15
C ASN A 99 5.00 11.41 -12.55
N LYS A 100 4.61 10.61 -13.55
CA LYS A 100 5.04 10.83 -14.95
C LYS A 100 4.50 12.14 -15.54
N PHE A 101 3.31 12.58 -15.15
CA PHE A 101 2.78 13.89 -15.55
C PHE A 101 3.37 15.05 -14.75
N ALA A 102 3.84 14.82 -13.51
CA ALA A 102 4.53 15.84 -12.72
C ALA A 102 5.96 16.14 -13.18
N PHE A 103 6.59 15.22 -13.94
CA PHE A 103 7.92 15.39 -14.55
C PHE A 103 7.89 15.52 -16.07
N GLY A 104 6.73 15.88 -16.65
CA GLY A 104 6.59 16.22 -18.07
C GLY A 104 7.33 17.50 -18.45
N GLU A 105 8.59 17.32 -18.86
CA GLU A 105 9.30 17.97 -19.97
C GLU A 105 9.16 19.49 -20.14
N LYS A 106 10.25 20.21 -19.82
CA LYS A 106 10.73 21.32 -20.65
C LYS A 106 11.80 20.80 -21.61
#